data_AF-A0A7S1DDG7-F1
#
_entry.id   AF-A0A7S1DDG7-F1
#
_cell.length_a   1.000
_cell.length_b   1.000
_cell.length_c   1.000
_cell.angle_alpha   90.00
_cell.angle_beta   90.00
_cell.angle_gamma   90.00
#
_symmetry.space_group_name_H-M   'P 1'
#
loop_
_entity.id
_entity.type
_entity.pdbx_description
1 polymer ?
#
loop_
_entity_poly.entity_id
_entity_poly.type
_entity_poly.pdbx_seq_one_letter_code
_entity_poly.pdbx_strand_id
1 'polypeptide(L)'
;DGSSVREAHRGRVHAAQLRGLADSHPLLAAGEGGNISVSLPIGDDAEHDPFSFATAWWRIHRFSEAHRNFQNDSLVWVVFGQVVNILGFVLLCISEIRMVLSVRAQDSRKALLGEHAPGPEDEIKREQDVATQRPFLTCTGAIFLFVGTICFLTPLCNVLTFVGLPKESLGAWPCWMVVFVGALVATICFTLFAVAIMWSCTRPWAALVLLSVSVVGNLLCTTANPLLIMLWVGLACPTLYWYFEWYPRWCAEEKCRVPDWCQGIGPRELDWDITHWGNSYKEASMGVVRDVKGLIPEAAYRQIEGALGS
;
A
#
# COMPACT_ATOMS: atom_id res chain seq x y z
N ASP A 1 -52.38 -29.61 -42.34
CA ASP A 1 -51.91 -29.10 -41.03
C ASP A 1 -51.30 -30.16 -40.13
N GLY A 2 -50.08 -30.62 -40.46
CA GLY A 2 -49.34 -31.60 -39.64
C GLY A 2 -47.82 -31.51 -39.73
N SER A 3 -47.29 -30.57 -40.52
CA SER A 3 -45.84 -30.36 -40.71
C SER A 3 -45.25 -29.38 -39.68
N SER A 4 -45.98 -28.36 -39.23
CA SER A 4 -45.41 -27.34 -38.31
C SER A 4 -45.22 -27.83 -36.86
N VAL A 5 -45.99 -28.83 -36.43
CA VAL A 5 -45.87 -29.38 -35.06
C VAL A 5 -44.67 -30.32 -34.91
N ARG A 6 -44.26 -31.02 -35.98
CA ARG A 6 -43.09 -31.91 -35.95
C ARG A 6 -41.76 -31.14 -36.00
N GLU A 7 -41.70 -30.01 -36.68
CA GLU A 7 -40.50 -29.15 -36.69
C GLU A 7 -40.31 -28.42 -35.35
N ALA A 8 -41.39 -27.93 -34.73
CA ALA A 8 -41.32 -27.32 -33.40
C ALA A 8 -40.85 -28.31 -32.31
N HIS A 9 -41.24 -29.59 -32.42
CA HIS A 9 -40.81 -30.62 -31.47
C HIS A 9 -39.35 -31.07 -31.69
N ARG A 10 -38.90 -31.12 -32.94
CA ARG A 10 -37.51 -31.48 -33.29
C ARG A 10 -36.50 -30.39 -32.88
N GLY A 11 -36.90 -29.11 -32.96
CA GLY A 11 -36.10 -27.98 -32.48
C GLY A 11 -35.89 -27.97 -30.96
N ARG A 12 -36.90 -28.36 -30.17
CA ARG A 12 -36.78 -28.44 -28.70
C ARG A 12 -35.91 -29.59 -28.22
N VAL A 13 -35.94 -30.74 -28.91
CA VAL A 13 -35.11 -31.89 -28.56
C VAL A 13 -33.64 -31.63 -28.90
N HIS A 14 -33.34 -30.94 -30.00
CA HIS A 14 -31.97 -30.53 -30.33
C HIS A 14 -31.41 -29.48 -29.34
N ALA A 15 -32.22 -28.53 -28.90
CA ALA A 15 -31.81 -27.55 -27.90
C ALA A 15 -31.58 -28.17 -26.50
N ALA A 16 -32.37 -29.17 -26.13
CA ALA A 16 -32.18 -29.91 -24.87
C ALA A 16 -30.92 -30.81 -24.91
N GLN A 17 -30.62 -31.43 -26.05
CA GLN A 17 -29.39 -32.22 -26.22
C GLN A 17 -28.13 -31.33 -26.25
N LEU A 18 -28.20 -30.14 -26.82
CA LEU A 18 -27.08 -29.17 -26.81
C LEU A 18 -26.83 -28.60 -25.41
N ARG A 19 -27.88 -28.40 -24.59
CA ARG A 19 -27.72 -28.04 -23.16
C ARG A 19 -27.10 -29.17 -22.35
N GLY A 20 -27.55 -30.41 -22.53
CA GLY A 20 -26.97 -31.57 -21.84
C GLY A 20 -25.50 -31.82 -22.18
N LEU A 21 -25.07 -31.51 -23.41
CA LEU A 21 -23.67 -31.61 -23.82
C LEU A 21 -22.80 -30.48 -23.25
N ALA A 22 -23.32 -29.25 -23.18
CA ALA A 22 -22.64 -28.11 -22.55
C ALA A 22 -22.42 -28.32 -21.05
N ASP A 23 -23.37 -28.97 -20.35
CA ASP A 23 -23.24 -29.30 -18.93
C ASP A 23 -22.25 -30.44 -18.66
N SER A 24 -21.97 -31.29 -19.65
CA SER A 24 -21.09 -32.46 -19.49
C SER A 24 -19.61 -32.20 -19.82
N HIS A 25 -19.29 -31.13 -20.56
CA HIS A 25 -17.91 -30.80 -20.95
C HIS A 25 -17.65 -29.28 -21.05
N PRO A 26 -17.44 -28.58 -19.91
CA PRO A 26 -17.08 -27.16 -19.92
C PRO A 26 -15.64 -26.88 -20.41
N LEU A 27 -14.84 -27.92 -20.67
CA LEU A 27 -13.38 -27.82 -20.92
C LEU A 27 -12.98 -27.67 -22.41
N LEU A 28 -13.90 -27.64 -23.36
CA LEU A 28 -13.56 -27.52 -24.80
C LEU A 28 -13.61 -26.09 -25.35
N ALA A 29 -13.93 -25.09 -24.53
CA ALA A 29 -13.85 -23.67 -24.92
C ALA A 29 -12.61 -22.94 -24.36
N ALA A 30 -11.68 -23.67 -23.74
CA ALA A 30 -10.44 -23.13 -23.20
C ALA A 30 -9.34 -23.13 -24.26
N GLY A 31 -9.51 -22.31 -25.29
CA GLY A 31 -8.49 -21.99 -26.28
C GLY A 31 -8.38 -20.48 -26.43
N GLU A 32 -7.25 -19.95 -25.97
CA GLU A 32 -6.74 -18.60 -26.23
C GLU A 32 -7.38 -17.41 -25.46
N GLY A 33 -6.68 -16.98 -24.40
CA GLY A 33 -6.41 -15.56 -24.13
C GLY A 33 -7.54 -14.62 -23.69
N GLY A 34 -8.78 -15.09 -23.54
CA GLY A 34 -9.91 -14.26 -23.10
C GLY A 34 -10.09 -14.24 -21.59
N ASN A 35 -10.34 -13.05 -21.02
CA ASN A 35 -10.80 -12.86 -19.64
C ASN A 35 -11.88 -13.90 -19.29
N ILE A 36 -11.56 -14.82 -18.39
CA ILE A 36 -12.46 -15.87 -17.96
C ILE A 36 -13.50 -15.25 -17.03
N SER A 37 -14.62 -14.79 -17.59
CA SER A 37 -15.87 -14.72 -16.83
C SER A 37 -16.51 -16.11 -16.90
N VAL A 38 -16.24 -16.95 -15.91
CA VAL A 38 -17.01 -18.18 -15.69
C VAL A 38 -18.41 -17.76 -15.26
N SER A 39 -19.34 -17.68 -16.21
CA SER A 39 -20.77 -17.63 -15.91
C SER A 39 -21.20 -19.03 -15.48
N LEU A 40 -21.01 -19.33 -14.18
CA LEU A 40 -21.72 -20.44 -13.55
C LEU A 40 -23.22 -20.19 -13.67
N PRO A 41 -24.05 -21.22 -13.90
CA PRO A 41 -25.49 -21.08 -13.84
C PRO A 41 -25.88 -20.82 -12.39
N ILE A 42 -25.88 -19.55 -12.01
CA ILE A 42 -26.60 -19.08 -10.83
C ILE A 42 -28.06 -19.22 -11.24
N GLY A 43 -28.75 -20.21 -10.68
CA GLY A 43 -30.18 -20.35 -10.89
C GLY A 43 -30.88 -19.03 -10.56
N ASP A 44 -31.88 -18.67 -11.35
CA ASP A 44 -32.71 -17.46 -11.23
C ASP A 44 -33.44 -17.34 -9.86
N ASP A 45 -33.25 -18.29 -8.94
CA ASP A 45 -33.80 -18.29 -7.58
C ASP A 45 -32.94 -17.54 -6.55
N ALA A 46 -31.85 -16.86 -6.96
CA ALA A 46 -30.97 -16.11 -6.05
C ALA A 46 -31.51 -14.72 -5.66
N GLU A 47 -32.81 -14.48 -5.82
CA GLU A 47 -33.48 -13.27 -5.35
C GLU A 47 -33.87 -13.47 -3.86
N HIS A 48 -33.11 -12.83 -2.96
CA HIS A 48 -33.44 -12.62 -1.53
C HIS A 48 -33.00 -13.66 -0.47
N ASP A 49 -32.00 -14.51 -0.73
CA ASP A 49 -31.38 -15.22 0.40
C ASP A 49 -30.52 -14.25 1.23
N PRO A 50 -30.78 -14.07 2.55
CA PRO A 50 -29.95 -13.23 3.40
C PRO A 50 -28.52 -13.77 3.41
N PHE A 51 -27.54 -12.88 3.27
CA PHE A 51 -26.13 -13.24 3.31
C PHE A 51 -25.83 -14.04 4.58
N SER A 52 -25.48 -15.32 4.42
CA SER A 52 -25.05 -16.19 5.50
C SER A 52 -23.57 -16.51 5.30
N PHE A 53 -22.75 -16.14 6.29
CA PHE A 53 -21.31 -16.43 6.30
C PHE A 53 -21.03 -17.92 6.10
N ALA A 54 -21.86 -18.79 6.69
CA ALA A 54 -21.72 -20.24 6.54
C ALA A 54 -21.92 -20.68 5.08
N THR A 55 -22.92 -20.12 4.38
CA THR A 55 -23.19 -20.42 2.98
C THR A 55 -22.08 -19.88 2.06
N ALA A 56 -21.58 -18.68 2.34
CA ALA A 56 -20.44 -18.09 1.62
C ALA A 56 -19.16 -18.92 1.79
N TRP A 57 -18.84 -19.32 3.03
CA TRP A 57 -17.70 -20.18 3.33
C TRP A 57 -17.79 -21.53 2.62
N TRP A 58 -18.96 -22.19 2.67
CA TRP A 58 -19.17 -23.47 1.99
C TRP A 58 -19.02 -23.37 0.47
N ARG A 59 -19.50 -22.28 -0.14
CA ARG A 59 -19.33 -22.00 -1.58
C ARG A 59 -17.86 -21.81 -1.95
N ILE A 60 -17.11 -21.01 -1.15
CA ILE A 60 -15.67 -20.82 -1.35
C ILE A 60 -14.93 -22.15 -1.19
N HIS A 61 -15.23 -22.94 -0.16
CA HIS A 61 -14.56 -24.20 0.12
C HIS A 61 -14.73 -25.18 -1.06
N ARG A 62 -15.98 -25.44 -1.48
CA ARG A 62 -16.28 -26.30 -2.64
C ARG A 62 -15.62 -25.80 -3.91
N PHE A 63 -15.66 -24.49 -4.16
CA PHE A 63 -15.04 -23.91 -5.36
C PHE A 63 -13.54 -24.12 -5.36
N SER A 64 -12.90 -23.95 -4.21
CA SER A 64 -11.45 -24.08 -4.06
C SER A 64 -10.96 -25.54 -4.12
N GLU A 65 -11.79 -26.50 -3.68
CA GLU A 65 -11.53 -27.93 -3.90
C GLU A 65 -11.62 -28.30 -5.40
N ALA A 66 -12.55 -27.68 -6.13
CA ALA A 66 -12.72 -27.91 -7.56
C ALA A 66 -11.63 -27.22 -8.41
N HIS A 67 -11.01 -26.15 -7.92
CA HIS A 67 -10.05 -25.33 -8.68
C HIS A 67 -8.76 -25.09 -7.88
N ARG A 68 -7.97 -26.15 -7.69
CA ARG A 68 -6.68 -26.09 -6.97
C ARG A 68 -5.71 -25.03 -7.51
N ASN A 69 -5.72 -24.79 -8.82
CA ASN A 69 -4.87 -23.77 -9.45
C ASN A 69 -5.23 -22.34 -9.01
N PHE A 70 -6.52 -22.07 -8.77
CA PHE A 70 -7.00 -20.76 -8.33
C PHE A 70 -6.51 -20.38 -6.92
N GLN A 71 -6.41 -21.36 -6.02
CA GLN A 71 -5.83 -21.16 -4.68
C GLN A 71 -4.34 -20.80 -4.78
N ASN A 72 -3.60 -21.53 -5.61
CA ASN A 72 -2.17 -21.30 -5.79
C ASN A 72 -1.91 -19.92 -6.37
N ASP A 73 -2.65 -19.52 -7.41
CA ASP A 73 -2.50 -18.21 -8.04
C ASP A 73 -2.82 -17.07 -7.06
N SER A 74 -3.92 -17.20 -6.31
CA SER A 74 -4.31 -16.19 -5.30
C SER A 74 -3.28 -16.08 -4.17
N LEU A 75 -2.74 -17.22 -3.72
CA LEU A 75 -1.74 -17.26 -2.66
C LEU A 75 -0.42 -16.62 -3.11
N VAL A 76 -0.01 -16.82 -4.36
CA VAL A 76 1.18 -16.17 -4.93
C VAL A 76 1.06 -14.64 -4.87
N TRP A 77 -0.10 -14.08 -5.25
CA TRP A 77 -0.32 -12.63 -5.18
C TRP A 77 -0.31 -12.10 -3.75
N VAL A 78 -0.92 -12.82 -2.80
CA VAL A 78 -0.90 -12.46 -1.38
C VAL A 78 0.52 -12.46 -0.83
N VAL A 79 1.29 -13.53 -1.08
CA VAL A 79 2.67 -13.65 -0.59
C VAL A 79 3.57 -12.60 -1.23
N PHE A 80 3.47 -12.41 -2.54
CA PHE A 80 4.21 -11.37 -3.26
C PHE A 80 3.87 -9.97 -2.71
N GLY A 81 2.59 -9.65 -2.57
CA GLY A 81 2.13 -8.39 -2.01
C GLY A 81 2.66 -8.15 -0.59
N GLN A 82 2.71 -9.17 0.26
CA GLN A 82 3.28 -9.06 1.60
C GLN A 82 4.78 -8.84 1.60
N VAL A 83 5.54 -9.52 0.75
CA VAL A 83 6.98 -9.29 0.61
C VAL A 83 7.26 -7.84 0.17
N VAL A 84 6.52 -7.35 -0.84
CA VAL A 84 6.65 -5.96 -1.31
C VAL A 84 6.25 -4.96 -0.22
N ASN A 85 5.19 -5.22 0.54
CA ASN A 85 4.79 -4.40 1.69
C ASN A 85 5.88 -4.33 2.76
N ILE A 86 6.48 -5.46 3.12
CA ILE A 86 7.57 -5.51 4.11
C ILE A 86 8.76 -4.68 3.61
N LEU A 87 9.14 -4.82 2.33
CA LEU A 87 10.21 -4.02 1.74
C LEU A 87 9.90 -2.52 1.79
N GLY A 88 8.67 -2.12 1.43
CA GLY A 88 8.23 -0.73 1.52
C GLY A 88 8.26 -0.18 2.94
N PHE A 89 7.79 -0.97 3.91
CA PHE A 89 7.83 -0.59 5.33
C PHE A 89 9.26 -0.45 5.86
N VAL A 90 10.16 -1.36 5.50
CA VAL A 90 11.58 -1.29 5.90
C VAL A 90 12.25 -0.05 5.31
N LEU A 91 12.02 0.26 4.03
CA LEU A 91 12.54 1.49 3.40
C LEU A 91 12.03 2.75 4.10
N LEU A 92 10.73 2.79 4.42
CA LEU A 92 10.12 3.87 5.17
C LEU A 92 10.77 4.01 6.55
N CYS A 93 10.97 2.91 7.27
CA CYS A 93 11.60 2.92 8.59
C CYS A 93 13.04 3.42 8.54
N ILE A 94 13.85 2.92 7.60
CA ILE A 94 15.24 3.34 7.44
C ILE A 94 15.32 4.84 7.14
N SER A 95 14.51 5.31 6.20
CA SER A 95 14.44 6.73 5.81
C SER A 95 14.18 7.64 7.02
N GLU A 96 13.14 7.31 7.78
CA GLU A 96 12.66 8.16 8.86
C GLU A 96 13.53 8.04 10.12
N ILE A 97 13.99 6.83 10.49
CA ILE A 97 14.88 6.64 11.64
C ILE A 97 16.19 7.41 11.44
N ARG A 98 16.80 7.35 10.25
CA ARG A 98 18.04 8.09 9.97
C ARG A 98 17.84 9.59 10.12
N MET A 99 16.69 10.10 9.68
CA MET A 99 16.37 11.51 9.85
C MET A 99 16.12 11.89 11.31
N VAL A 100 15.37 11.07 12.05
CA VAL A 100 15.11 11.29 13.48
C VAL A 100 16.43 11.33 14.27
N LEU A 101 17.37 10.44 13.96
CA LEU A 101 18.71 10.44 14.57
C LEU A 101 19.52 11.69 14.21
N SER A 102 19.49 12.12 12.94
CA SER A 102 20.12 13.36 12.48
C SER A 102 19.58 14.59 13.23
N VAL A 103 18.25 14.73 13.30
CA VAL A 103 17.60 15.84 14.02
C VAL A 103 17.93 15.80 15.51
N ARG A 104 17.96 14.61 16.13
CA ARG A 104 18.33 14.48 17.54
C ARG A 104 19.78 14.91 17.79
N ALA A 105 20.70 14.58 16.89
CA ALA A 105 22.09 15.03 16.98
C ALA A 105 22.18 16.56 16.88
N GLN A 106 21.44 17.16 15.94
CA GLN A 106 21.35 18.61 15.80
C GLN A 106 20.81 19.28 17.06
N ASP A 107 19.71 18.77 17.62
CA ASP A 107 19.11 19.31 18.85
C ASP A 107 20.07 19.19 20.05
N SER A 108 20.80 18.07 20.15
CA SER A 108 21.79 17.85 21.20
C SER A 108 22.95 18.84 21.09
N ARG A 109 23.44 19.11 19.87
CA ARG A 109 24.49 20.11 19.63
C ARG A 109 24.01 21.52 19.96
N LYS A 110 22.80 21.89 19.54
CA LYS A 110 22.20 23.20 19.88
C LYS A 110 22.09 23.40 21.38
N ALA A 111 21.71 22.36 22.12
CA ALA A 111 21.61 22.41 23.57
C ALA A 111 22.97 22.56 24.28
N LEU A 112 24.03 21.92 23.75
CA LEU A 112 25.35 21.91 24.38
C LEU A 112 26.25 23.09 24.00
N LEU A 113 26.23 23.47 22.72
CA LEU A 113 27.19 24.42 22.15
C LEU A 113 26.55 25.77 21.79
N GLY A 114 25.24 25.92 22.01
CA GLY A 114 24.48 27.09 21.60
C GLY A 114 24.08 27.05 20.12
N GLU A 115 23.26 28.02 19.72
CA GLU A 115 22.53 28.02 18.44
C GLU A 115 23.43 28.15 17.20
N HIS A 116 24.71 28.52 17.37
CA HIS A 116 25.64 28.91 16.30
C HIS A 116 26.90 28.05 16.22
N ALA A 117 27.02 26.95 16.97
CA ALA A 117 28.22 26.14 16.92
C ALA A 117 28.23 25.22 15.69
N PRO A 118 29.18 25.39 14.75
CA PRO A 118 29.31 24.47 13.64
C PRO A 118 29.76 23.11 14.18
N GLY A 119 29.03 22.06 13.79
CA GLY A 119 29.52 20.70 13.97
C GLY A 119 30.76 20.43 13.09
N PRO A 120 31.44 19.29 13.27
CA PRO A 120 32.46 18.84 12.34
C PRO A 120 31.92 18.84 10.90
N GLU A 121 32.71 19.31 9.92
CA GLU A 121 32.27 19.39 8.52
C GLU A 121 31.75 18.05 7.98
N ASP A 122 32.35 16.94 8.41
CA ASP A 122 31.96 15.60 8.01
C ASP A 122 30.58 15.19 8.56
N GLU A 123 30.22 15.65 9.77
CA GLU A 123 28.88 15.42 10.32
C GLU A 123 27.83 16.25 9.59
N ILE A 124 28.14 17.52 9.28
CA ILE A 124 27.21 18.41 8.55
C ILE A 124 26.91 17.84 7.18
N LYS A 125 27.92 17.36 6.44
CA LYS A 125 27.74 16.70 5.14
C LYS A 125 26.84 15.48 5.27
N ARG A 126 27.10 14.60 6.25
CA ARG A 126 26.28 13.40 6.48
C ARG A 126 24.82 13.75 6.77
N GLU A 127 24.57 14.80 7.56
CA GLU A 127 23.21 15.24 7.88
C GLU A 127 22.48 15.79 6.66
N GLN A 128 23.18 16.55 5.82
CA GLN A 128 22.65 17.08 4.57
C GLN A 128 22.33 15.96 3.57
N ASP A 129 23.21 14.96 3.45
CA ASP A 129 22.98 13.79 2.60
C ASP A 129 21.71 13.04 3.03
N VAL A 130 21.58 12.76 4.34
CA VAL A 130 20.38 12.08 4.90
C VAL A 130 19.12 12.90 4.64
N ALA A 131 19.19 14.22 4.83
CA ALA A 131 18.06 15.12 4.63
C ALA A 131 17.61 15.17 3.17
N THR A 132 18.56 15.13 2.23
CA THR A 132 18.30 15.17 0.78
C THR A 132 17.73 13.84 0.27
N GLN A 133 18.20 12.71 0.79
CA GLN A 133 17.77 11.37 0.35
C GLN A 133 16.39 10.96 0.88
N ARG A 134 16.01 11.46 2.05
CA ARG A 134 14.77 11.11 2.76
C ARG A 134 13.50 11.16 1.91
N PRO A 135 13.17 12.26 1.19
CA PRO A 135 11.90 12.33 0.46
C PRO A 135 11.80 11.22 -0.61
N PHE A 136 12.91 10.87 -1.27
CA PHE A 136 12.95 9.81 -2.29
C PHE A 136 12.69 8.42 -1.70
N LEU A 137 13.38 8.08 -0.60
CA LEU A 137 13.21 6.80 0.08
C LEU A 137 11.80 6.66 0.68
N THR A 138 11.29 7.74 1.27
CA THR A 138 9.95 7.78 1.87
C THR A 138 8.88 7.60 0.80
N CYS A 139 8.96 8.33 -0.31
CA CYS A 139 8.00 8.21 -1.41
C CYS A 139 8.03 6.80 -2.02
N THR A 140 9.20 6.20 -2.18
CA THR A 140 9.29 4.85 -2.76
C THR A 140 8.84 3.77 -1.79
N GLY A 141 9.14 3.93 -0.49
CA GLY A 141 8.58 3.08 0.55
C GLY A 141 7.05 3.10 0.50
N ALA A 142 6.45 4.29 0.35
CA ALA A 142 5.01 4.44 0.16
C ALA A 142 4.51 3.82 -1.16
N ILE A 143 5.23 3.95 -2.28
CA ILE A 143 4.86 3.30 -3.54
C ILE A 143 4.89 1.77 -3.40
N PHE A 144 5.91 1.21 -2.75
CA PHE A 144 5.98 -0.24 -2.50
C PHE A 144 4.87 -0.71 -1.58
N LEU A 145 4.57 0.03 -0.51
CA LEU A 145 3.40 -0.25 0.33
C LEU A 145 2.09 -0.21 -0.46
N PHE A 146 1.95 0.73 -1.40
CA PHE A 146 0.77 0.84 -2.23
C PHE A 146 0.63 -0.34 -3.19
N VAL A 147 1.68 -0.67 -3.93
CA VAL A 147 1.72 -1.80 -4.86
C VAL A 147 1.51 -3.12 -4.12
N GLY A 148 2.19 -3.30 -2.99
CA GLY A 148 2.03 -4.49 -2.14
C GLY A 148 0.61 -4.65 -1.61
N THR A 149 -0.02 -3.55 -1.19
CA THR A 149 -1.42 -3.54 -0.73
C THR A 149 -2.39 -3.85 -1.88
N ILE A 150 -2.17 -3.32 -3.09
CA ILE A 150 -2.98 -3.71 -4.26
C ILE A 150 -2.84 -5.21 -4.52
N CYS A 151 -1.62 -5.74 -4.60
CA CYS A 151 -1.38 -7.16 -4.84
C CYS A 151 -2.03 -8.04 -3.76
N PHE A 152 -2.00 -7.59 -2.50
CA PHE A 152 -2.64 -8.28 -1.38
C PHE A 152 -4.18 -8.28 -1.47
N LEU A 153 -4.79 -7.16 -1.88
CA LEU A 153 -6.24 -6.99 -1.93
C LEU A 153 -6.87 -7.52 -3.24
N THR A 154 -6.12 -7.61 -4.33
CA THR A 154 -6.62 -8.03 -5.65
C THR A 154 -7.33 -9.41 -5.62
N PRO A 155 -6.80 -10.44 -4.94
CA PRO A 155 -7.48 -11.72 -4.81
C PRO A 155 -8.86 -11.63 -4.15
N LEU A 156 -9.09 -10.64 -3.28
CA LEU A 156 -10.40 -10.43 -2.65
C LEU A 156 -11.46 -10.08 -3.68
N CYS A 157 -11.12 -9.33 -4.75
CA CYS A 157 -12.07 -9.06 -5.83
C CYS A 157 -12.56 -10.33 -6.52
N ASN A 158 -11.66 -11.29 -6.74
CA ASN A 158 -12.03 -12.59 -7.33
C ASN A 158 -12.93 -13.37 -6.37
N VAL A 159 -12.62 -13.38 -5.07
CA VAL A 159 -13.44 -14.08 -4.06
C VAL A 159 -14.84 -13.44 -3.94
N LEU A 160 -14.94 -12.11 -3.93
CA LEU A 160 -16.21 -11.40 -3.81
C LEU A 160 -17.17 -11.70 -4.97
N THR A 161 -16.64 -11.91 -6.19
CA THR A 161 -17.47 -12.35 -7.32
C THR A 161 -18.06 -13.75 -7.13
N PHE A 162 -17.40 -14.65 -6.39
CA PHE A 162 -17.90 -16.01 -6.13
C PHE A 162 -18.89 -16.08 -4.97
N VAL A 163 -18.75 -15.18 -4.00
CA VAL A 163 -19.63 -15.11 -2.83
C VAL A 163 -21.04 -14.61 -3.19
N GLY A 164 -21.23 -14.09 -4.41
CA GLY A 164 -22.54 -13.66 -4.89
C GLY A 164 -23.00 -12.33 -4.31
N LEU A 165 -22.08 -11.53 -3.76
CA LEU A 165 -22.37 -10.12 -3.51
C LEU A 165 -22.63 -9.49 -4.88
N PRO A 166 -23.83 -8.92 -5.13
CA PRO A 166 -24.17 -8.40 -6.43
C PRO A 166 -23.12 -7.37 -6.82
N LYS A 167 -22.58 -7.44 -8.06
CA LYS A 167 -21.76 -6.36 -8.63
C LYS A 167 -22.46 -5.00 -8.51
N GLU A 168 -23.78 -4.99 -8.38
CA GLU A 168 -24.64 -3.83 -8.19
C GLU A 168 -24.70 -3.32 -6.74
N SER A 169 -24.43 -4.17 -5.74
CA SER A 169 -24.47 -3.78 -4.31
C SER A 169 -23.29 -2.91 -3.87
N LEU A 170 -22.18 -2.91 -4.63
CA LEU A 170 -21.06 -2.00 -4.44
C LEU A 170 -21.28 -0.63 -5.13
N GLY A 171 -22.49 -0.35 -5.65
CA GLY A 171 -22.72 0.77 -6.54
C GLY A 171 -22.02 0.56 -7.89
N ALA A 172 -22.19 1.47 -8.84
CA ALA A 172 -21.69 1.36 -10.22
C ALA A 172 -20.14 1.28 -10.40
N TRP A 173 -19.38 0.92 -9.37
CA TRP A 173 -17.92 0.97 -9.33
C TRP A 173 -17.30 -0.43 -9.53
N PRO A 174 -16.36 -0.59 -10.48
CA PRO A 174 -15.62 -1.83 -10.63
C PRO A 174 -14.86 -2.17 -9.33
N CYS A 175 -14.85 -3.43 -8.90
CA CYS A 175 -14.12 -3.86 -7.68
C CYS A 175 -12.66 -3.38 -7.67
N TRP A 176 -12.02 -3.36 -8.84
CA TRP A 176 -10.66 -2.84 -9.02
C TRP A 176 -10.51 -1.38 -8.56
N MET A 177 -11.50 -0.52 -8.80
CA MET A 177 -11.44 0.87 -8.34
C MET A 177 -11.56 0.98 -6.82
N VAL A 178 -12.39 0.15 -6.20
CA VAL A 178 -12.52 0.09 -4.74
C VAL A 178 -11.21 -0.38 -4.11
N VAL A 179 -10.59 -1.41 -4.68
CA VAL A 179 -9.25 -1.88 -4.26
C VAL A 179 -8.20 -0.80 -4.45
N PHE A 180 -8.16 -0.13 -5.60
CA PHE A 180 -7.16 0.89 -5.89
C PHE A 180 -7.27 2.09 -4.95
N VAL A 181 -8.47 2.67 -4.79
CA VAL A 181 -8.71 3.82 -3.90
C VAL A 181 -8.51 3.42 -2.44
N GLY A 182 -9.03 2.26 -2.04
CA GLY A 182 -8.86 1.72 -0.69
C GLY A 182 -7.39 1.48 -0.36
N ALA A 183 -6.63 0.87 -1.26
CA ALA A 183 -5.19 0.66 -1.10
C ALA A 183 -4.44 1.98 -0.99
N LEU A 184 -4.81 2.99 -1.80
CA LEU A 184 -4.15 4.30 -1.77
C LEU A 184 -4.35 4.97 -0.42
N VAL A 185 -5.60 5.04 0.06
CA VAL A 185 -5.93 5.68 1.33
C VAL A 185 -5.33 4.90 2.51
N ALA A 186 -5.43 3.57 2.50
CA ALA A 186 -4.82 2.72 3.52
C ALA A 186 -3.30 2.93 3.58
N THR A 187 -2.64 3.01 2.42
CA THR A 187 -1.20 3.24 2.34
C THR A 187 -0.81 4.61 2.88
N ILE A 188 -1.56 5.67 2.52
CA ILE A 188 -1.33 7.02 3.04
C ILE A 188 -1.50 7.01 4.57
N CYS A 189 -2.60 6.46 5.08
CA CYS A 189 -2.86 6.41 6.51
C CYS A 189 -1.79 5.63 7.26
N PHE A 190 -1.38 4.47 6.75
CA PHE A 190 -0.32 3.65 7.34
C PHE A 190 1.04 4.35 7.31
N THR A 191 1.36 5.03 6.20
CA THR A 191 2.61 5.82 6.08
C THR A 191 2.62 6.94 7.11
N LEU A 192 1.54 7.72 7.22
CA LEU A 192 1.42 8.79 8.22
C LEU A 192 1.52 8.25 9.65
N PHE A 193 0.91 7.08 9.93
CA PHE A 193 1.00 6.41 11.23
C PHE A 193 2.44 6.00 11.56
N ALA A 194 3.12 5.33 10.63
CA ALA A 194 4.48 4.87 10.83
C ALA A 194 5.44 6.05 11.04
N VAL A 195 5.32 7.10 10.23
CA VAL A 195 6.07 8.35 10.40
C VAL A 195 5.76 8.99 11.76
N ALA A 196 4.49 9.05 12.18
CA ALA A 196 4.13 9.58 13.49
C ALA A 196 4.81 8.84 14.65
N ILE A 197 4.84 7.50 14.60
CA ILE A 197 5.53 6.69 15.62
C ILE A 197 7.02 7.04 15.67
N MET A 198 7.68 7.07 14.51
CA MET A 198 9.13 7.31 14.45
C MET A 198 9.51 8.70 14.93
N TRP A 199 8.67 9.71 14.67
CA TRP A 199 8.90 11.09 15.07
C TRP A 199 8.38 11.46 16.46
N SER A 200 7.65 10.57 17.12
CA SER A 200 7.09 10.82 18.46
C SER A 200 8.16 11.18 19.50
N CYS A 201 9.37 10.65 19.36
CA CYS A 201 10.48 10.86 20.28
C CYS A 201 11.17 12.23 20.13
N THR A 202 11.15 12.85 18.95
CA THR A 202 11.90 14.10 18.67
C THR A 202 11.00 15.29 18.39
N ARG A 203 9.83 15.06 17.80
CA ARG A 203 8.87 16.10 17.41
C ARG A 203 7.44 15.64 17.76
N PRO A 204 7.06 15.64 19.05
CA PRO A 204 5.79 15.08 19.51
C PRO A 204 4.56 15.78 18.93
N TRP A 205 4.62 17.10 18.69
CA TRP A 205 3.48 17.85 18.13
C TRP A 205 3.25 17.50 16.66
N ALA A 206 4.34 17.40 15.88
CA ALA A 206 4.26 16.92 14.50
C ALA A 206 3.71 15.49 14.43
N ALA A 207 4.19 14.62 15.32
CA ALA A 207 3.70 13.25 15.42
C ALA A 207 2.20 13.19 15.75
N LEU A 208 1.71 14.03 16.66
CA LEU A 208 0.30 14.11 17.02
C LEU A 208 -0.57 14.51 15.82
N VAL A 209 -0.15 15.52 15.04
CA VAL A 209 -0.87 15.93 13.82
C VAL A 209 -0.94 14.77 12.82
N LEU A 210 0.19 14.13 12.52
CA LEU A 210 0.23 12.99 11.60
C LEU A 210 -0.63 11.81 12.09
N LEU A 211 -0.54 11.50 13.39
CA LEU A 211 -1.32 10.43 14.00
C LEU A 211 -2.82 10.72 13.94
N SER A 212 -3.24 11.96 14.21
CA SER A 212 -4.64 12.36 14.15
C SER A 212 -5.22 12.22 12.73
N VAL A 213 -4.47 12.69 11.72
CA VAL A 213 -4.88 12.57 10.31
C VAL A 213 -4.98 11.09 9.91
N SER A 214 -4.01 10.27 10.33
CA SER A 214 -4.00 8.83 10.07
C SER A 214 -5.17 8.10 10.73
N VAL A 215 -5.45 8.36 12.01
CA VAL A 215 -6.55 7.71 12.74
C VAL A 215 -7.90 8.08 12.14
N VAL A 216 -8.11 9.37 11.83
CA VAL A 216 -9.35 9.82 11.17
C VAL A 216 -9.49 9.17 9.79
N GLY A 217 -8.41 9.08 9.00
CA GLY A 217 -8.43 8.43 7.69
C GLY A 217 -8.79 6.94 7.79
N ASN A 218 -8.16 6.21 8.72
CA ASN A 218 -8.48 4.80 8.97
C ASN A 218 -9.93 4.60 9.44
N LEU A 219 -10.44 5.46 10.32
CA LEU A 219 -11.83 5.42 10.76
C LEU A 219 -12.79 5.60 9.56
N LEU A 220 -12.50 6.57 8.68
CA LEU A 220 -13.32 6.82 7.49
C LEU A 220 -13.27 5.68 6.48
N CYS A 221 -12.13 4.99 6.33
CA CYS A 221 -12.06 3.77 5.52
C CYS A 221 -13.06 2.69 5.97
N THR A 222 -13.33 2.56 7.28
CA THR A 222 -14.31 1.57 7.78
C THR A 222 -15.75 1.87 7.38
N THR A 223 -16.06 3.14 7.07
CA THR A 223 -17.41 3.53 6.64
C THR A 223 -17.70 3.17 5.18
N ALA A 224 -16.67 2.79 4.40
CA ALA A 224 -16.74 2.50 2.97
C ALA A 224 -17.44 3.60 2.13
N ASN A 225 -17.50 4.84 2.63
CA ASN A 225 -18.15 5.95 1.95
C ASN A 225 -17.11 6.80 1.17
N PRO A 226 -17.08 6.74 -0.17
CA PRO A 226 -16.06 7.41 -0.98
C PRO A 226 -16.12 8.94 -0.87
N LEU A 227 -17.30 9.53 -0.65
CA LEU A 227 -17.44 10.98 -0.50
C LEU A 227 -16.75 11.47 0.79
N LEU A 228 -16.91 10.73 1.89
CA LEU A 228 -16.23 11.04 3.15
C LEU A 228 -14.72 10.89 3.02
N ILE A 229 -14.25 9.87 2.30
CA ILE A 229 -12.83 9.65 2.04
C ILE A 229 -12.26 10.82 1.20
N MET A 230 -12.94 11.23 0.13
CA MET A 230 -12.51 12.36 -0.70
C MET A 230 -12.51 13.69 0.07
N LEU A 231 -13.52 13.92 0.91
CA LEU A 231 -13.56 15.08 1.81
C LEU A 231 -12.37 15.05 2.78
N TRP A 232 -12.04 13.89 3.34
CA TRP A 232 -10.87 13.73 4.20
C TRP A 232 -9.57 14.01 3.47
N VAL A 233 -9.36 13.48 2.26
CA VAL A 233 -8.18 13.80 1.44
C VAL A 233 -8.10 15.31 1.20
N GLY A 234 -9.23 15.92 0.84
CA GLY A 234 -9.36 17.37 0.59
C GLY A 234 -9.09 18.24 1.82
N LEU A 235 -9.28 17.73 3.04
CA LEU A 235 -8.95 18.43 4.28
C LEU A 235 -7.53 18.10 4.78
N ALA A 236 -7.10 16.85 4.64
CA ALA A 236 -5.81 16.37 5.11
C ALA A 236 -4.66 17.02 4.34
N CYS A 237 -4.73 17.07 3.01
CA CYS A 237 -3.65 17.66 2.19
C CYS A 237 -3.41 19.14 2.51
N PRO A 238 -4.42 20.03 2.53
CA PRO A 238 -4.23 21.42 2.94
C PRO A 238 -3.78 21.57 4.40
N THR A 239 -4.29 20.74 5.31
CA THR A 239 -3.87 20.80 6.73
C THR A 239 -2.40 20.45 6.89
N LEU A 240 -1.94 19.39 6.23
CA LEU A 240 -0.54 18.97 6.23
C LEU A 240 0.35 20.02 5.55
N TYR A 241 -0.07 20.55 4.40
CA TYR A 241 0.66 21.62 3.71
C TYR A 241 0.77 22.89 4.57
N TRP A 242 -0.34 23.30 5.17
CA TRP A 242 -0.40 24.47 6.04
C TRP A 242 0.56 24.32 7.22
N TYR A 243 0.47 23.20 7.94
CA TYR A 243 1.24 22.97 9.17
C TYR A 243 2.74 22.82 8.90
N PHE A 244 3.12 22.11 7.84
CA PHE A 244 4.52 21.74 7.64
C PHE A 244 5.31 22.62 6.66
N GLU A 245 4.64 23.29 5.73
CA GLU A 245 5.30 24.06 4.69
C GLU A 245 4.97 25.54 4.79
N TRP A 246 3.67 25.88 4.76
CA TRP A 246 3.23 27.26 4.65
C TRP A 246 3.50 28.05 5.94
N TYR A 247 3.07 27.53 7.10
CA TYR A 247 3.18 28.24 8.37
C TYR A 247 4.64 28.49 8.81
N PRO A 248 5.56 27.50 8.72
CA PRO A 248 6.98 27.74 8.99
C PRO A 248 7.61 28.79 8.07
N ARG A 249 7.29 28.76 6.76
CA ARG A 249 7.79 29.75 5.79
C ARG A 249 7.27 31.15 6.08
N TRP A 250 5.98 31.28 6.34
CA TRP A 250 5.36 32.55 6.68
C TRP A 250 6.00 33.18 7.94
N CYS A 251 6.25 32.39 8.99
CA CYS A 251 6.97 32.89 10.18
C CYS A 251 8.41 33.33 9.85
N ALA A 252 9.11 32.61 8.96
CA ALA A 252 10.46 32.98 8.54
C ALA A 252 10.50 34.31 7.77
N GLU A 253 9.50 34.57 6.92
CA GLU A 253 9.36 35.81 6.16
C GLU A 253 9.03 37.01 7.07
N GLU A 254 8.09 36.84 8.01
CA GLU A 254 7.69 37.90 8.93
C GLU A 254 8.66 38.12 10.11
N LYS A 255 9.76 37.34 10.19
CA LYS A 255 10.71 37.33 11.32
C LYS A 255 10.04 37.04 12.67
N CYS A 256 8.96 36.28 12.63
CA CYS A 256 8.24 35.81 13.81
C CYS A 256 8.96 34.58 14.40
N ARG A 257 8.96 34.46 15.73
CA ARG A 257 9.44 33.23 16.37
C ARG A 257 8.44 32.11 16.07
N VAL A 258 8.94 31.02 15.47
CA VAL A 258 8.13 29.81 15.24
C VAL A 258 7.67 29.27 16.61
N PRO A 259 6.37 29.09 16.84
CA PRO A 259 5.86 28.53 18.08
C PRO A 259 6.36 27.11 18.34
N ASP A 260 6.51 26.72 19.60
CA ASP A 260 7.05 25.41 19.99
C ASP A 260 6.18 24.22 19.52
N TRP A 261 4.89 24.46 19.27
CA TRP A 261 3.97 23.47 18.71
C TRP A 261 4.20 23.26 17.20
N CYS A 262 4.74 24.24 16.48
CA CYS A 262 4.98 24.13 15.05
C CYS A 262 6.33 23.47 14.79
N GLN A 263 6.30 22.15 14.75
CA GLN A 263 7.49 21.32 14.61
C GLN A 263 7.65 20.80 13.17
N GLY A 264 8.74 21.20 12.53
CA GLY A 264 9.13 20.69 11.21
C GLY A 264 9.67 19.26 11.29
N ILE A 265 9.52 18.53 10.18
CA ILE A 265 10.02 17.15 10.03
C ILE A 265 11.28 17.15 9.13
N GLY A 266 11.97 18.28 8.99
CA GLY A 266 13.08 18.45 8.04
C GLY A 266 12.63 18.67 6.58
N PRO A 267 13.59 18.77 5.63
CA PRO A 267 13.31 19.16 4.25
C PRO A 267 12.50 18.10 3.50
N ARG A 268 11.72 18.58 2.53
CA ARG A 268 10.70 17.81 1.80
C ARG A 268 10.69 18.08 0.30
N GLU A 269 11.64 18.87 -0.17
CA GLU A 269 11.75 19.20 -1.58
C GLU A 269 12.05 17.91 -2.34
N LEU A 270 11.14 17.55 -3.23
CA LEU A 270 11.24 16.39 -4.09
C LEU A 270 11.49 16.90 -5.49
N ASP A 271 12.61 16.46 -6.08
CA ASP A 271 12.87 16.63 -7.50
C ASP A 271 12.28 15.44 -8.29
N TRP A 272 11.76 15.71 -9.49
CA TRP A 272 11.24 14.69 -10.40
C TRP A 272 12.30 14.16 -11.38
N ASP A 273 13.54 14.66 -11.32
CA ASP A 273 14.64 14.11 -12.12
C ASP A 273 15.01 12.67 -11.68
N ILE A 274 14.79 11.71 -12.58
CA ILE A 274 15.12 10.29 -12.39
C ILE A 274 16.60 10.09 -12.01
N THR A 275 17.49 10.95 -12.50
CA THR A 275 18.93 10.90 -12.18
C THR A 275 19.17 11.17 -10.69
N HIS A 276 18.45 12.15 -10.13
CA HIS A 276 18.49 12.48 -8.71
C HIS A 276 17.92 11.35 -7.84
N TRP A 277 16.87 10.68 -8.31
CA TRP A 277 16.36 9.48 -7.64
C TRP A 277 17.41 8.37 -7.60
N GLY A 278 17.99 8.02 -8.75
CA GLY A 278 18.99 6.96 -8.84
C GLY A 278 20.23 7.22 -7.97
N ASN A 279 20.72 8.46 -7.96
CA ASN A 279 21.86 8.85 -7.12
C ASN A 279 21.51 8.80 -5.63
N SER A 280 20.34 9.32 -5.23
CA SER A 280 19.86 9.26 -3.85
C SER A 280 19.74 7.81 -3.34
N TYR A 281 19.28 6.90 -4.20
CA TYR A 281 19.23 5.46 -3.91
C TYR A 281 20.59 4.83 -3.70
N LYS A 282 21.50 5.11 -4.63
CA LYS A 282 22.86 4.59 -4.58
C LYS A 282 23.59 5.06 -3.32
N GLU A 283 23.46 6.33 -2.98
CA GLU A 283 24.08 6.91 -1.78
C GLU A 283 23.42 6.41 -0.49
N ALA A 284 22.08 6.31 -0.46
CA ALA A 284 21.36 5.77 0.68
C ALA A 284 21.75 4.32 0.97
N SER A 285 21.80 3.47 -0.07
CA SER A 285 22.19 2.06 0.04
C SER A 285 23.66 1.91 0.46
N MET A 286 24.59 2.66 -0.12
CA MET A 286 25.98 2.70 0.34
C MET A 286 26.10 3.18 1.78
N GLY A 287 25.26 4.14 2.20
CA GLY A 287 25.17 4.62 3.57
C GLY A 287 24.74 3.54 4.54
N VAL A 288 23.70 2.77 4.21
CA VAL A 288 23.25 1.63 5.03
C VAL A 288 24.34 0.55 5.12
N VAL A 289 24.98 0.20 4.00
CA VAL A 289 26.09 -0.77 4.00
C VAL A 289 27.25 -0.28 4.87
N ARG A 290 27.58 1.00 4.82
CA ARG A 290 28.62 1.61 5.67
C ARG A 290 28.25 1.55 7.15
N ASP A 291 27.01 1.93 7.48
CA ASP A 291 26.51 1.93 8.85
C ASP A 291 26.48 0.49 9.42
N VAL A 292 26.06 -0.51 8.63
CA VAL A 292 26.09 -1.93 9.00
C VAL A 292 27.52 -2.45 9.16
N LYS A 293 28.43 -2.13 8.23
CA LYS A 293 29.84 -2.51 8.36
C LYS A 293 30.50 -1.91 9.60
N GLY A 294 30.11 -0.70 9.99
CA GLY A 294 30.59 -0.07 11.22
C GLY A 294 30.04 -0.70 12.51
N LEU A 295 28.88 -1.37 12.45
CA LEU A 295 28.27 -2.06 13.59
C LEU A 295 28.84 -3.47 13.82
N ILE A 296 29.40 -4.09 12.79
CA ILE A 296 30.06 -5.40 12.90
C ILE A 296 31.50 -5.16 13.36
N PRO A 297 31.93 -5.62 14.55
CA PRO A 297 33.33 -5.53 14.95
C PRO A 297 34.18 -6.22 13.87
N GLU A 298 35.29 -5.62 13.44
CA GLU A 298 36.17 -6.20 12.40
C GLU A 298 36.48 -7.69 12.64
N ALA A 299 36.57 -8.10 13.92
CA ALA A 299 36.77 -9.49 14.33
C ALA A 299 35.63 -10.44 13.89
N ALA A 300 34.37 -10.00 13.94
CA ALA A 300 33.22 -10.79 13.50
C ALA A 300 33.12 -10.83 11.96
N TYR A 301 33.49 -9.75 11.28
CA TYR A 301 33.52 -9.69 9.81
C TYR A 301 34.56 -10.68 9.24
N ARG A 302 35.76 -10.73 9.84
CA ARG A 302 36.80 -11.71 9.46
C ARG A 302 36.41 -13.15 9.74
N GLN A 303 35.61 -13.42 10.78
CA GLN A 303 35.07 -14.77 11.04
C GLN A 303 34.03 -15.17 10.00
N ILE A 304 33.19 -14.25 9.54
CA ILE A 304 32.18 -14.52 8.51
C ILE A 304 32.82 -14.71 7.13
N GLU A 305 33.80 -13.88 6.75
CA GLU A 305 34.59 -14.09 5.52
C GLU A 305 35.38 -15.40 5.56
N GLY A 306 35.95 -15.77 6.71
CA GLY A 306 36.63 -17.04 6.89
C GLY A 306 35.70 -18.26 6.79
N ALA A 307 34.43 -18.13 7.18
CA ALA A 307 33.43 -19.19 7.12
C ALA A 307 32.73 -19.30 5.74
N LEU A 308 32.68 -18.23 4.96
CA LEU A 308 32.13 -18.23 3.59
C LEU A 308 33.19 -18.54 2.53
N GLY A 309 34.48 -18.44 2.87
CA GLY A 309 35.61 -18.76 2.00
C GLY A 309 36.16 -20.20 2.13
N SER A 310 35.54 -21.04 2.98
CA SER A 310 35.86 -22.46 3.19
C SER A 310 34.74 -23.35 2.70
#